data_AF-A0A2V8BJ56-F1
#
_entry.id   AF-A0A2V8BJ56-F1
#
_cell.length_a   1.000
_cell.length_b   1.000
_cell.length_c   1.000
_cell.angle_alpha   90.00
_cell.angle_beta   90.00
_cell.angle_gamma   90.00
#
_symmetry.space_group_name_H-M   'P 1'
#
loop_
_entity.id
_entity.type
_entity.pdbx_description
1 polymer ?
#
loop_
_entity_poly.entity_id
_entity_poly.type
_entity_poly.pdbx_seq_one_letter_code
_entity_poly.pdbx_strand_id
1 'polypeptide(L)'
;MVSVSNHAAFAAFALIVVSAVVLAQPATRRATNLATLLAYPGFFHGRPIVIVGKVGIDKDQLRVSDDNGSIHLIFKGTAPDGLDEVRGEFWDIGRMKPDDIRLSTYDLRATFKMDPEAPWPRPGDVTAIIATAVAPAVMPAQPSIRAIALNPSRYLDQKVAITGQFSGRNLLGEMPDAPGKSRYDFVLRSADAAIWIINMRPRMKDANGKDLELGLDARIDTGRWLALRGTVQQGRGLLWLDAEAGSLSLARPPTETTTADEPIRVPAGPPPEVIFSAPTADETDVSMTTTVRIQFSRDIDPATLKGRIRVGYLQSQSVERGEPVTPTADFTFQYAGANRVLDLRFAKPLERFRTLKVDLLDGILGTDGQALKPWTLAFALGGA
;
A
#
# COMPACT_ATOMS: atom_id res chain seq x y z
N MET A 1 -68.82 21.40 29.35
CA MET A 1 -68.64 20.15 30.10
C MET A 1 -68.68 19.02 29.08
N VAL A 2 -67.76 18.07 29.19
CA VAL A 2 -67.54 16.88 28.34
C VAL A 2 -66.66 17.08 27.10
N SER A 3 -65.54 16.36 27.19
CA SER A 3 -64.41 16.11 26.27
C SER A 3 -64.76 15.03 25.24
N VAL A 4 -64.16 15.05 24.04
CA VAL A 4 -63.44 13.88 23.46
C VAL A 4 -62.37 14.37 22.46
N SER A 5 -61.15 13.84 22.62
CA SER A 5 -59.93 13.98 21.81
C SER A 5 -60.05 13.52 20.36
N ASN A 6 -59.22 14.10 19.47
CA ASN A 6 -58.75 13.44 18.26
C ASN A 6 -57.23 13.54 18.14
N HIS A 7 -56.60 12.40 17.89
CA HIS A 7 -55.17 12.15 17.91
C HIS A 7 -54.48 12.72 16.67
N ALA A 8 -53.47 13.58 16.88
CA ALA A 8 -52.48 13.92 15.86
C ALA A 8 -51.24 13.05 16.09
N ALA A 9 -50.98 12.14 15.15
CA ALA A 9 -49.78 11.30 15.14
C ALA A 9 -48.54 12.18 14.86
N PHE A 10 -47.68 12.32 15.86
CA PHE A 10 -46.34 12.89 15.68
C PHE A 10 -45.39 11.80 15.18
N ALA A 11 -45.05 11.83 13.91
CA ALA A 11 -43.93 11.06 13.36
C ALA A 11 -42.63 11.83 13.66
N ALA A 12 -41.87 11.36 14.64
CA ALA A 12 -40.53 11.86 14.92
C ALA A 12 -39.55 11.28 13.88
N PHE A 13 -39.14 12.09 12.90
CA PHE A 13 -38.00 11.77 12.04
C PHE A 13 -36.70 12.02 12.84
N ALA A 14 -36.06 10.94 13.27
CA ALA A 14 -34.72 11.01 13.84
C ALA A 14 -33.72 11.37 12.74
N LEU A 15 -33.20 12.60 12.79
CA LEU A 15 -32.12 13.07 11.94
C LEU A 15 -30.81 12.39 12.36
N ILE A 16 -30.45 11.30 11.69
CA ILE A 16 -29.14 10.67 11.85
C ILE A 16 -28.12 11.57 11.13
N VAL A 17 -27.40 12.38 11.91
CA VAL A 17 -26.20 13.09 11.44
C VAL A 17 -25.08 12.07 11.31
N VAL A 18 -24.90 11.53 10.11
CA VAL A 18 -23.70 10.76 9.76
C VAL A 18 -22.54 11.74 9.73
N SER A 19 -21.75 11.74 10.80
CA SER A 19 -20.46 12.44 10.80
C SER A 19 -19.54 11.70 9.84
N ALA A 20 -19.43 12.20 8.61
CA ALA A 20 -18.44 11.73 7.67
C ALA A 20 -17.06 12.08 8.25
N VAL A 21 -16.32 11.06 8.69
CA VAL A 21 -14.91 11.20 8.99
C VAL A 21 -14.24 11.53 7.66
N VAL A 22 -13.91 12.80 7.43
CA VAL A 22 -13.04 13.21 6.33
C VAL A 22 -11.65 12.68 6.67
N LEU A 23 -11.38 11.45 6.26
CA LEU A 23 -10.01 10.98 6.14
C LEU A 23 -9.34 11.94 5.15
N ALA A 24 -8.34 12.68 5.61
CA ALA A 24 -7.46 13.43 4.72
C ALA A 24 -7.00 12.46 3.62
N GLN A 25 -7.31 12.78 2.36
CA GLN A 25 -6.86 11.95 1.25
C GLN A 25 -5.34 11.82 1.37
N PRO A 26 -4.77 10.61 1.35
CA PRO A 26 -3.33 10.45 1.39
C PRO A 26 -2.73 11.30 0.28
N ALA A 27 -1.73 12.12 0.62
CA ALA A 27 -1.10 13.02 -0.33
C ALA A 27 -0.75 12.23 -1.60
N THR A 28 -1.33 12.62 -2.73
CA THR A 28 -1.21 11.87 -3.97
C THR A 28 0.26 11.84 -4.38
N ARG A 29 0.87 10.66 -4.30
CA ARG A 29 2.23 10.42 -4.79
C ARG A 29 2.31 10.80 -6.26
N ARG A 30 3.44 11.37 -6.69
CA ARG A 30 3.65 11.80 -8.07
C ARG A 30 4.74 10.98 -8.75
N ALA A 31 4.37 10.23 -9.79
CA ALA A 31 5.34 9.59 -10.68
C ALA A 31 6.02 10.63 -11.57
N THR A 32 7.35 10.66 -11.54
CA THR A 32 8.17 11.62 -12.27
C THR A 32 9.57 11.03 -12.57
N ASN A 33 10.51 11.86 -13.00
CA ASN A 33 11.90 11.47 -13.29
C ASN A 33 12.89 12.51 -12.76
N LEU A 34 14.17 12.13 -12.73
CA LEU A 34 15.27 12.97 -12.24
C LEU A 34 15.37 14.32 -12.97
N ALA A 35 15.26 14.34 -14.29
CA ALA A 35 15.31 15.59 -15.05
C ALA A 35 14.26 16.60 -14.59
N THR A 36 13.05 16.14 -14.28
CA THR A 36 11.96 17.00 -13.81
C THR A 36 12.21 17.47 -12.38
N LEU A 37 12.68 16.60 -11.49
CA LEU A 37 13.02 16.95 -10.11
C LEU A 37 14.12 18.00 -10.04
N LEU A 38 15.18 17.83 -10.84
CA LEU A 38 16.32 18.75 -10.89
C LEU A 38 15.95 20.11 -11.49
N ALA A 39 15.08 20.14 -12.51
CA ALA A 39 14.65 21.38 -13.14
C ALA A 39 13.60 22.16 -12.32
N TYR A 40 12.77 21.47 -11.52
CA TYR A 40 11.66 22.08 -10.79
C TYR A 40 11.63 21.69 -9.30
N PRO A 41 12.72 21.87 -8.54
CA PRO A 41 12.81 21.41 -7.15
C PRO A 41 11.76 22.07 -6.25
N GLY A 42 11.42 23.35 -6.51
CA GLY A 42 10.39 24.06 -5.77
C GLY A 42 8.97 23.52 -5.98
N PHE A 43 8.68 22.94 -7.14
CA PHE A 43 7.38 22.30 -7.38
C PHE A 43 7.25 21.01 -6.57
N PHE A 44 8.34 20.25 -6.41
CA PHE A 44 8.33 18.96 -5.72
C PHE A 44 8.69 19.03 -4.24
N HIS A 45 9.19 20.17 -3.74
CA HIS A 45 9.54 20.32 -2.33
C HIS A 45 8.37 19.92 -1.42
N GLY A 46 8.63 18.97 -0.52
CA GLY A 46 7.66 18.45 0.44
C GLY A 46 6.60 17.53 -0.15
N ARG A 47 6.73 17.12 -1.42
CA ARG A 47 5.74 16.26 -2.09
C ARG A 47 6.18 14.80 -2.10
N PRO A 48 5.24 13.85 -1.91
CA PRO A 48 5.51 12.45 -2.14
C PRO A 48 5.72 12.19 -3.63
N ILE A 49 6.79 11.48 -3.97
CA ILE A 49 7.19 11.14 -5.33
C ILE A 49 7.45 9.65 -5.50
N VAL A 50 7.43 9.21 -6.75
CA VAL A 50 8.04 7.97 -7.20
C VAL A 50 8.85 8.24 -8.47
N ILE A 51 10.05 7.69 -8.52
CA ILE A 51 10.95 7.75 -9.68
C ILE A 51 11.56 6.37 -9.92
N VAL A 52 12.10 6.16 -11.11
CA VAL A 52 13.00 5.04 -11.39
C VAL A 52 14.37 5.61 -11.74
N GLY A 53 15.42 5.01 -11.18
CA GLY A 53 16.80 5.41 -11.45
C GLY A 53 17.79 4.38 -10.92
N LYS A 54 19.06 4.53 -11.30
CA LYS A 54 20.12 3.67 -10.79
C LYS A 54 20.44 4.07 -9.36
N VAL A 55 20.16 3.19 -8.40
CA VAL A 55 20.54 3.37 -7.01
C VAL A 55 21.90 2.72 -6.77
N GLY A 56 22.78 3.45 -6.09
CA GLY A 56 24.12 2.98 -5.78
C GLY A 56 24.86 3.93 -4.85
N ILE A 57 26.05 3.54 -4.43
CA ILE A 57 26.93 4.37 -3.58
C ILE A 57 27.88 5.16 -4.48
N ASP A 58 27.87 6.48 -4.34
CA ASP A 58 28.83 7.40 -4.96
C ASP A 58 29.42 8.30 -3.88
N LYS A 59 30.76 8.33 -3.77
CA LYS A 59 31.51 9.09 -2.75
C LYS A 59 30.97 8.90 -1.33
N ASP A 60 30.77 7.65 -0.92
CA ASP A 60 30.20 7.24 0.37
C ASP A 60 28.78 7.78 0.65
N GLN A 61 28.04 8.14 -0.40
CA GLN A 61 26.64 8.54 -0.29
C GLN A 61 25.77 7.64 -1.16
N LEU A 62 24.64 7.20 -0.60
CA LEU A 62 23.61 6.57 -1.39
C LEU A 62 22.97 7.62 -2.32
N ARG A 63 22.92 7.33 -3.60
CA ARG A 63 22.35 8.21 -4.63
C ARG A 63 21.43 7.42 -5.55
N VAL A 64 20.49 8.14 -6.14
CA VAL A 64 19.77 7.71 -7.34
C VAL A 64 20.25 8.55 -8.52
N SER A 65 20.54 7.92 -9.64
CA SER A 65 21.09 8.59 -10.84
C SER A 65 20.48 8.08 -12.14
N ASP A 66 20.57 8.93 -13.15
CA ASP A 66 20.29 8.63 -14.56
C ASP A 66 21.21 9.50 -15.45
N ASP A 67 20.97 9.51 -16.75
CA ASP A 67 21.75 10.32 -17.70
C ASP A 67 21.58 11.84 -17.48
N ASN A 68 20.57 12.27 -16.72
CA ASN A 68 20.29 13.68 -16.46
C ASN A 68 20.95 14.20 -15.18
N GLY A 69 21.32 13.30 -14.25
CA GLY A 69 22.03 13.69 -13.03
C GLY A 69 21.89 12.70 -11.90
N SER A 70 22.06 13.19 -10.67
CA SER A 70 21.87 12.38 -9.47
C SER A 70 21.31 13.20 -8.32
N ILE A 71 20.56 12.56 -7.43
CA ILE A 71 20.02 13.15 -6.20
C ILE A 71 20.44 12.28 -5.02
N HIS A 72 20.74 12.91 -3.87
CA HIS A 72 21.05 12.20 -2.62
C HIS A 72 19.83 11.41 -2.15
N LEU A 73 20.05 10.16 -1.79
CA LEU A 73 19.01 9.26 -1.33
C LEU A 73 19.21 8.96 0.15
N ILE A 74 18.28 9.40 1.00
CA ILE A 74 18.32 9.13 2.44
C ILE A 74 17.36 7.98 2.73
N PHE A 75 17.90 6.80 2.97
CA PHE A 75 17.14 5.57 3.20
C PHE A 75 17.65 4.83 4.44
N LYS A 76 16.72 4.39 5.32
CA LYS A 76 17.05 3.68 6.57
C LYS A 76 17.15 2.15 6.42
N GLY A 77 17.10 1.64 5.19
CA GLY A 77 17.26 0.22 4.88
C GLY A 77 18.46 -0.04 3.98
N THR A 78 18.67 -1.30 3.63
CA THR A 78 19.63 -1.69 2.58
C THR A 78 18.98 -1.44 1.23
N ALA A 79 19.55 -0.53 0.43
CA ALA A 79 19.12 -0.36 -0.95
C ALA A 79 19.69 -1.48 -1.82
N PRO A 80 18.93 -2.00 -2.80
CA PRO A 80 19.51 -2.79 -3.88
C PRO A 80 20.55 -1.95 -4.64
N ASP A 81 21.49 -2.61 -5.31
CA ASP A 81 22.33 -1.98 -6.34
C ASP A 81 21.69 -2.27 -7.69
N GLY A 82 21.49 -1.23 -8.50
CA GLY A 82 20.88 -1.37 -9.83
C GLY A 82 19.75 -0.39 -10.09
N LEU A 83 18.89 -0.75 -11.05
CA LEU A 83 17.76 0.09 -11.47
C LEU A 83 16.56 -0.15 -10.55
N ASP A 84 16.23 0.84 -9.72
CA ASP A 84 15.23 0.72 -8.67
C ASP A 84 14.12 1.77 -8.80
N GLU A 85 12.91 1.38 -8.40
CA GLU A 85 11.82 2.29 -8.09
C GLU A 85 12.02 2.85 -6.67
N VAL A 86 12.20 4.17 -6.58
CA VAL A 86 12.37 4.89 -5.32
C VAL A 86 11.08 5.63 -4.99
N ARG A 87 10.56 5.39 -3.80
CA ARG A 87 9.38 6.07 -3.24
C ARG A 87 9.80 6.87 -2.01
N GLY A 88 9.36 8.12 -1.93
CA GLY A 88 9.71 8.98 -0.81
C GLY A 88 9.16 10.40 -0.93
N GLU A 89 9.67 11.30 -0.09
CA GLU A 89 9.40 12.73 -0.17
C GLU A 89 10.59 13.46 -0.78
N PHE A 90 10.35 14.37 -1.72
CA PHE A 90 11.41 15.18 -2.30
C PHE A 90 11.65 16.44 -1.48
N TRP A 91 12.89 16.63 -1.03
CA TRP A 91 13.31 17.78 -0.23
C TRP A 91 14.27 18.67 -1.02
N ASP A 92 13.97 19.97 -0.98
CA ASP A 92 14.87 21.06 -1.35
C ASP A 92 15.20 21.79 -0.04
N ILE A 93 16.40 21.53 0.51
CA ILE A 93 16.79 21.98 1.85
C ILE A 93 16.91 23.50 1.90
N GLY A 94 17.30 24.14 0.80
CA GLY A 94 17.38 25.61 0.70
C GLY A 94 16.02 26.32 0.82
N ARG A 95 14.91 25.57 0.77
CA ARG A 95 13.55 26.08 1.04
C ARG A 95 13.06 25.85 2.46
N MET A 96 13.77 25.03 3.23
CA MET A 96 13.50 24.84 4.65
C MET A 96 14.14 25.96 5.46
N LYS A 97 13.63 26.20 6.66
CA LYS A 97 14.34 27.05 7.63
C LYS A 97 15.42 26.24 8.34
N PRO A 98 16.50 26.88 8.82
CA PRO A 98 17.52 26.20 9.62
C PRO A 98 16.97 25.47 10.85
N ASP A 99 15.88 25.96 11.44
CA ASP A 99 15.21 25.41 12.62
C ASP A 99 14.00 24.51 12.30
N ASP A 100 13.84 24.07 11.04
CA ASP A 100 12.74 23.18 10.66
C ASP A 100 12.81 21.87 11.44
N ILE A 101 11.72 21.52 12.14
CA ILE A 101 11.65 20.33 13.00
C ILE A 101 11.96 19.03 12.25
N ARG A 102 11.70 18.97 10.94
CA ARG A 102 12.00 17.78 10.11
C ARG A 102 13.50 17.54 9.97
N LEU A 103 14.32 18.58 10.13
CA LEU A 103 15.77 18.50 10.09
C LEU A 103 16.38 18.08 11.44
N SER A 104 15.65 18.22 12.54
CA SER A 104 16.14 17.94 13.91
C SER A 104 16.65 16.51 14.13
N THR A 105 16.20 15.56 13.31
CA THR A 105 16.62 14.15 13.38
C THR A 105 17.86 13.82 12.56
N TYR A 106 18.45 14.80 11.87
CA TYR A 106 19.56 14.59 10.95
C TYR A 106 20.79 15.40 11.37
N ASP A 107 21.97 14.77 11.31
CA ASP A 107 23.23 15.50 11.23
C ASP A 107 23.36 16.09 9.82
N LEU A 108 23.22 17.41 9.70
CA LEU A 108 23.21 18.10 8.41
C LEU A 108 24.53 17.95 7.64
N ARG A 109 25.67 17.90 8.35
CA ARG A 109 26.99 17.73 7.75
C ARG A 109 27.16 16.30 7.25
N ALA A 110 26.82 15.31 8.06
CA ALA A 110 26.96 13.91 7.67
C ALA A 110 25.98 13.53 6.55
N THR A 111 24.73 13.96 6.67
CA THR A 111 23.59 13.54 5.83
C THR A 111 23.56 14.30 4.50
N PHE A 112 23.60 15.63 4.54
CA PHE A 112 23.40 16.49 3.37
C PHE A 112 24.69 17.14 2.86
N LYS A 113 25.84 16.85 3.49
CA LYS A 113 27.15 17.45 3.19
C LYS A 113 27.15 18.97 3.25
N MET A 114 26.32 19.52 4.14
CA MET A 114 26.27 20.94 4.41
C MET A 114 27.40 21.30 5.37
N ASP A 115 28.07 22.43 5.11
CA ASP A 115 29.00 23.01 6.07
C ASP A 115 28.21 23.84 7.10
N PRO A 116 28.23 23.49 8.40
CA PRO A 116 27.55 24.24 9.46
C PRO A 116 27.98 25.70 9.58
N GLU A 117 29.20 26.03 9.16
CA GLU A 117 29.72 27.40 9.21
C GLU A 117 29.37 28.21 7.94
N ALA A 118 28.87 27.56 6.89
CA ALA A 118 28.48 28.21 5.65
C ALA A 118 27.07 28.82 5.76
N PRO A 119 26.75 29.84 4.95
CA PRO A 119 25.38 30.33 4.82
C PRO A 119 24.42 29.21 4.42
N TRP A 120 23.15 29.33 4.84
CA TRP A 120 22.10 28.39 4.44
C TRP A 120 22.02 28.28 2.90
N PRO A 121 21.87 27.06 2.34
CA PRO A 121 21.85 26.84 0.90
C PRO A 121 20.71 27.61 0.23
N ARG A 122 20.91 28.00 -1.04
CA ARG A 122 19.84 28.60 -1.82
C ARG A 122 18.87 27.50 -2.28
N PRO A 123 17.60 27.86 -2.59
CA PRO A 123 16.66 26.91 -3.17
C PRO A 123 17.25 26.20 -4.40
N GLY A 124 17.26 24.87 -4.38
CA GLY A 124 17.79 24.01 -5.44
C GLY A 124 19.26 23.60 -5.28
N ASP A 125 20.03 24.21 -4.37
CA ASP A 125 21.46 23.88 -4.20
C ASP A 125 21.65 22.50 -3.54
N VAL A 126 20.79 22.17 -2.57
CA VAL A 126 20.85 20.93 -1.79
C VAL A 126 19.50 20.24 -1.84
N THR A 127 19.42 19.16 -2.61
CA THR A 127 18.20 18.36 -2.78
C THR A 127 18.43 16.91 -2.36
N ALA A 128 17.42 16.31 -1.74
CA ALA A 128 17.45 14.92 -1.32
C ALA A 128 16.09 14.25 -1.49
N ILE A 129 16.08 12.93 -1.58
CA ILE A 129 14.88 12.12 -1.46
C ILE A 129 14.93 11.41 -0.11
N ILE A 130 13.96 11.70 0.74
CA ILE A 130 13.75 10.95 1.98
C ILE A 130 12.95 9.71 1.62
N ALA A 131 13.66 8.62 1.37
CA ALA A 131 13.08 7.40 0.84
C ALA A 131 12.35 6.62 1.92
N THR A 132 11.10 6.25 1.61
CA THR A 132 10.30 5.33 2.41
C THR A 132 10.40 3.90 1.90
N ALA A 133 10.70 3.73 0.61
CA ALA A 133 10.93 2.42 0.00
C ALA A 133 11.84 2.53 -1.23
N VAL A 134 12.68 1.52 -1.40
CA VAL A 134 13.50 1.29 -2.60
C VAL A 134 13.33 -0.18 -2.97
N ALA A 135 12.97 -0.45 -4.22
CA ALA A 135 12.75 -1.82 -4.70
C ALA A 135 13.15 -1.92 -6.17
N PRO A 136 13.53 -3.13 -6.67
CA PRO A 136 13.82 -3.34 -8.07
C PRO A 136 12.71 -2.80 -8.98
N ALA A 137 13.10 -2.02 -10.00
CA ALA A 137 12.13 -1.43 -10.91
C ALA A 137 11.51 -2.51 -11.80
N VAL A 138 10.17 -2.55 -11.83
CA VAL A 138 9.43 -3.39 -12.80
C VAL A 138 9.21 -2.57 -14.08
N MET A 139 9.74 -3.08 -15.19
CA MET A 139 9.56 -2.45 -16.49
C MET A 139 8.19 -2.81 -17.09
N PRO A 140 7.30 -1.84 -17.34
CA PRO A 140 6.04 -2.12 -18.01
C PRO A 140 6.27 -2.50 -19.49
N ALA A 141 5.48 -3.46 -19.96
CA ALA A 141 5.51 -3.95 -21.34
C ALA A 141 4.82 -2.99 -22.33
N GLN A 142 3.79 -2.27 -21.88
CA GLN A 142 3.03 -1.32 -22.70
C GLN A 142 3.28 0.13 -22.27
N PRO A 143 3.31 1.09 -23.21
CA PRO A 143 3.35 2.50 -22.87
C PRO A 143 2.13 2.93 -22.05
N SER A 144 2.38 3.74 -21.02
CA SER A 144 1.36 4.43 -20.22
C SER A 144 1.93 5.75 -19.74
N ILE A 145 1.09 6.66 -19.25
CA ILE A 145 1.56 7.95 -18.70
C ILE A 145 2.58 7.71 -17.58
N ARG A 146 2.30 6.75 -16.68
CA ARG A 146 3.23 6.37 -15.59
C ARG A 146 4.52 5.76 -16.12
N ALA A 147 4.44 4.84 -17.08
CA ALA A 147 5.61 4.21 -17.67
C ALA A 147 6.56 5.24 -18.30
N ILE A 148 6.00 6.20 -19.04
CA ILE A 148 6.74 7.29 -19.69
C ILE A 148 7.35 8.23 -18.65
N ALA A 149 6.57 8.62 -17.63
CA ALA A 149 7.06 9.52 -16.57
C ALA A 149 8.27 8.92 -15.83
N LEU A 150 8.22 7.62 -15.52
CA LEU A 150 9.27 6.91 -14.76
C LEU A 150 10.47 6.51 -15.61
N ASN A 151 10.29 6.21 -16.90
CA ASN A 151 11.35 5.67 -17.77
C ASN A 151 11.41 6.43 -19.11
N PRO A 152 11.62 7.75 -19.11
CA PRO A 152 11.49 8.57 -20.32
C PRO A 152 12.36 8.10 -21.48
N SER A 153 13.62 7.72 -21.22
CA SER A 153 14.58 7.29 -22.24
C SER A 153 14.09 6.11 -23.09
N ARG A 154 13.23 5.25 -22.54
CA ARG A 154 12.63 4.13 -23.28
C ARG A 154 11.59 4.57 -24.32
N TYR A 155 11.09 5.79 -24.24
CA TYR A 155 9.98 6.27 -25.06
C TYR A 155 10.31 7.56 -25.83
N LEU A 156 11.40 8.26 -25.51
CA LEU A 156 11.82 9.44 -26.26
C LEU A 156 11.88 9.14 -27.75
N ASP A 157 11.33 10.07 -28.54
CA ASP A 157 11.20 9.98 -30.00
C ASP A 157 10.36 8.80 -30.52
N GLN A 158 9.74 8.02 -29.64
CA GLN A 158 8.84 6.95 -30.03
C GLN A 158 7.40 7.40 -30.08
N LYS A 159 6.69 6.85 -31.06
CA LYS A 159 5.24 6.97 -31.18
C LYS A 159 4.55 6.03 -30.21
N VAL A 160 3.72 6.59 -29.33
CA VAL A 160 2.98 5.83 -28.31
C VAL A 160 1.49 6.13 -28.39
N ALA A 161 0.68 5.22 -27.86
CA ALA A 161 -0.73 5.44 -27.56
C ALA A 161 -0.89 5.49 -26.04
N ILE A 162 -1.57 6.52 -25.53
CA ILE A 162 -1.82 6.67 -24.09
C ILE A 162 -3.28 6.98 -23.82
N THR A 163 -3.72 6.67 -22.61
CA THR A 163 -5.04 7.01 -22.09
C THR A 163 -4.88 7.74 -20.76
N GLY A 164 -5.65 8.80 -20.55
CA GLY A 164 -5.61 9.60 -19.33
C GLY A 164 -6.83 10.51 -19.18
N GLN A 165 -7.04 11.00 -17.97
CA GLN A 165 -8.06 11.99 -17.65
C GLN A 165 -7.59 13.39 -18.05
N PHE A 166 -8.46 14.11 -18.76
CA PHE A 166 -8.24 15.50 -19.11
C PHE A 166 -8.18 16.37 -17.85
N SER A 167 -7.18 17.27 -17.80
CA SER A 167 -7.00 18.22 -16.70
C SER A 167 -6.91 19.69 -17.16
N GLY A 168 -7.32 19.97 -18.40
CA GLY A 168 -7.21 21.31 -18.96
C GLY A 168 -5.76 21.79 -19.00
N ARG A 169 -5.55 23.10 -18.87
CA ARG A 169 -4.22 23.72 -18.80
C ARG A 169 -3.61 23.57 -17.39
N ASN A 170 -3.47 22.32 -16.94
CA ASN A 170 -2.93 21.94 -15.63
C ASN A 170 -3.78 22.52 -14.46
N LEU A 171 -5.11 22.45 -14.59
CA LEU A 171 -6.05 23.07 -13.64
C LEU A 171 -6.01 22.46 -12.23
N LEU A 172 -5.47 21.25 -12.10
CA LEU A 172 -5.31 20.54 -10.82
C LEU A 172 -3.85 20.55 -10.32
N GLY A 173 -2.96 21.31 -10.97
CA GLY A 173 -1.58 21.53 -10.54
C GLY A 173 -0.74 20.26 -10.52
N GLU A 174 -0.91 19.38 -11.51
CA GLU A 174 -0.23 18.10 -11.56
C GLU A 174 1.22 18.18 -12.02
N MET A 175 1.47 19.09 -12.94
CA MET A 175 2.78 19.32 -13.54
C MET A 175 3.36 20.67 -13.10
N PRO A 176 4.69 20.88 -13.23
CA PRO A 176 5.29 22.22 -13.19
C PRO A 176 4.79 23.11 -14.35
N ASP A 177 5.54 24.16 -14.69
CA ASP A 177 5.20 25.10 -15.74
C ASP A 177 4.87 24.41 -17.08
N ALA A 178 4.02 25.08 -17.87
CA ALA A 178 3.67 24.60 -19.20
C ALA A 178 4.87 24.65 -20.14
N PRO A 179 4.99 23.69 -21.09
CA PRO A 179 6.09 23.67 -22.04
C PRO A 179 6.01 24.83 -23.04
N GLY A 180 4.83 25.46 -23.21
CA GLY A 180 4.63 26.64 -24.04
C GLY A 180 4.84 26.37 -25.53
N LYS A 181 4.52 25.14 -25.97
CA LYS A 181 4.74 24.66 -27.34
C LYS A 181 3.54 24.94 -28.24
N SER A 182 2.35 25.02 -27.66
CA SER A 182 1.11 25.33 -28.38
C SER A 182 0.16 26.14 -27.50
N ARG A 183 -0.73 26.92 -28.13
CA ARG A 183 -1.85 27.58 -27.42
C ARG A 183 -2.83 26.58 -26.80
N TYR A 184 -2.77 25.34 -27.25
CA TYR A 184 -3.62 24.23 -26.80
C TYR A 184 -2.89 23.28 -25.84
N ASP A 185 -1.76 23.64 -25.25
CA ASP A 185 -1.10 22.78 -24.27
C ASP A 185 -2.05 22.43 -23.12
N PHE A 186 -2.26 21.13 -22.88
CA PHE A 186 -3.11 20.61 -21.81
C PHE A 186 -2.49 19.40 -21.14
N VAL A 187 -2.98 19.02 -19.98
CA VAL A 187 -2.46 17.86 -19.22
C VAL A 187 -3.43 16.68 -19.31
N LEU A 188 -2.86 15.49 -19.53
CA LEU A 188 -3.51 14.24 -19.18
C LEU A 188 -2.90 13.67 -17.90
N ARG A 189 -3.75 13.18 -17.00
CA ARG A 189 -3.35 12.48 -15.78
C ARG A 189 -3.86 11.04 -15.77
N SER A 190 -3.11 10.12 -15.19
CA SER A 190 -3.56 8.77 -14.90
C SER A 190 -2.92 8.29 -13.61
N ALA A 191 -3.74 7.92 -12.62
CA ALA A 191 -3.32 7.58 -11.27
C ALA A 191 -2.34 8.62 -10.66
N ASP A 192 -1.09 8.23 -10.42
CA ASP A 192 -0.01 9.04 -9.83
C ASP A 192 0.80 9.84 -10.87
N ALA A 193 0.52 9.70 -12.17
CA ALA A 193 1.32 10.27 -13.25
C ALA A 193 0.55 11.31 -14.07
N ALA A 194 1.28 12.26 -14.65
CA ALA A 194 0.74 13.24 -15.59
C ALA A 194 1.75 13.54 -16.71
N ILE A 195 1.23 13.99 -17.85
CA ILE A 195 2.04 14.40 -19.01
C ILE A 195 1.36 15.56 -19.73
N TRP A 196 2.18 16.48 -20.23
CA TRP A 196 1.71 17.53 -21.13
C TRP A 196 1.40 16.98 -22.51
N ILE A 197 0.30 17.42 -23.11
CA ILE A 197 -0.08 17.16 -24.49
C ILE A 197 0.05 18.48 -25.24
N ILE A 198 0.80 18.47 -26.34
CA ILE A 198 1.00 19.64 -27.20
C ILE A 198 0.44 19.37 -28.60
N ASN A 199 0.27 20.43 -29.40
CA ASN A 199 -0.18 20.36 -30.79
C ASN A 199 -1.55 19.69 -31.02
N MET A 200 -2.37 19.56 -29.97
CA MET A 200 -3.72 19.01 -30.05
C MET A 200 -4.73 19.98 -29.48
N ARG A 201 -5.70 20.39 -30.29
CA ARG A 201 -6.93 21.01 -29.77
C ARG A 201 -7.81 19.91 -29.20
N PRO A 202 -8.36 20.02 -27.98
CA PRO A 202 -9.17 18.98 -27.35
C PRO A 202 -10.60 18.90 -27.95
N ARG A 203 -10.67 18.72 -29.27
CA ARG A 203 -11.91 18.58 -30.04
C ARG A 203 -11.96 17.17 -30.65
N MET A 204 -13.08 16.50 -30.44
CA MET A 204 -13.31 15.12 -30.88
C MET A 204 -14.79 14.89 -31.17
N LYS A 205 -15.13 13.68 -31.62
CA LYS A 205 -16.53 13.22 -31.66
C LYS A 205 -16.93 12.61 -30.32
N ASP A 206 -18.14 12.90 -29.87
CA ASP A 206 -18.75 12.18 -28.75
C ASP A 206 -19.28 10.80 -29.17
N ALA A 207 -19.86 10.06 -28.23
CA ALA A 207 -20.43 8.72 -28.48
C ALA A 207 -21.55 8.71 -29.52
N ASN A 208 -22.19 9.86 -29.79
CA ASN A 208 -23.26 10.02 -30.77
C ASN A 208 -22.76 10.63 -32.10
N GLY A 209 -21.44 10.82 -32.27
CA GLY A 209 -20.85 11.43 -33.46
C GLY A 209 -20.97 12.96 -33.54
N LYS A 210 -21.43 13.61 -32.47
CA LYS A 210 -21.50 15.08 -32.38
C LYS A 210 -20.13 15.65 -32.02
N ASP A 211 -19.84 16.86 -32.49
CA ASP A 211 -18.62 17.57 -32.09
C ASP A 211 -18.66 17.90 -30.59
N LEU A 212 -17.60 17.52 -29.89
CA LEU A 212 -17.32 17.83 -28.51
C LEU A 212 -15.96 18.54 -28.45
N GLU A 213 -15.92 19.68 -27.78
CA GLU A 213 -14.68 20.40 -27.48
C GLU A 213 -14.60 20.65 -25.99
N LEU A 214 -13.47 20.27 -25.37
CA LEU A 214 -13.25 20.48 -23.94
C LEU A 214 -12.58 21.84 -23.71
N GLY A 215 -13.08 22.60 -22.75
CA GLY A 215 -12.48 23.88 -22.39
C GLY A 215 -11.16 23.70 -21.64
N LEU A 216 -10.08 24.31 -22.14
CA LEU A 216 -8.75 24.26 -21.48
C LEU A 216 -8.77 24.85 -20.07
N ASP A 217 -9.61 25.86 -19.85
CA ASP A 217 -9.75 26.57 -18.58
C ASP A 217 -11.06 26.19 -17.84
N ALA A 218 -11.79 25.19 -18.34
CA ALA A 218 -13.09 24.78 -17.82
C ALA A 218 -12.94 23.57 -16.87
N ARG A 219 -12.98 23.83 -15.55
CA ARG A 219 -12.89 22.76 -14.53
C ARG A 219 -13.94 21.65 -14.70
N ILE A 220 -15.13 22.00 -15.19
CA ILE A 220 -16.23 21.04 -15.43
C ILE A 220 -15.89 19.96 -16.46
N ASP A 221 -14.95 20.23 -17.37
CA ASP A 221 -14.52 19.26 -18.39
C ASP A 221 -13.39 18.35 -17.93
N THR A 222 -12.80 18.61 -16.76
CA THR A 222 -11.76 17.75 -16.19
C THR A 222 -12.29 16.37 -15.82
N GLY A 223 -11.41 15.37 -15.72
CA GLY A 223 -11.77 14.00 -15.34
C GLY A 223 -12.31 13.13 -16.48
N ARG A 224 -12.64 13.72 -17.64
CA ARG A 224 -13.02 12.97 -18.84
C ARG A 224 -11.85 12.13 -19.35
N TRP A 225 -12.09 10.85 -19.58
CA TRP A 225 -11.08 9.94 -20.10
C TRP A 225 -10.90 10.11 -21.60
N LEU A 226 -9.65 10.35 -22.01
CA LEU A 226 -9.25 10.55 -23.39
C LEU A 226 -8.15 9.54 -23.77
N ALA A 227 -8.17 9.09 -25.01
CA ALA A 227 -7.09 8.35 -25.64
C ALA A 227 -6.54 9.14 -26.82
N LEU A 228 -5.22 9.13 -26.99
CA LEU A 228 -4.56 9.71 -28.15
C LEU A 228 -3.23 9.02 -28.47
N ARG A 229 -2.69 9.35 -29.64
CA ARG A 229 -1.36 8.94 -30.10
C ARG A 229 -0.46 10.15 -30.28
N GLY A 230 0.83 9.95 -30.16
CA GLY A 230 1.81 11.01 -30.39
C GLY A 230 3.24 10.53 -30.14
N THR A 231 4.19 11.44 -30.31
CA THR A 231 5.61 11.18 -30.08
C THR A 231 6.04 11.75 -28.74
N VAL A 232 6.70 10.95 -27.89
CA VAL A 232 7.20 11.45 -26.60
C VAL A 232 8.42 12.34 -26.84
N GLN A 233 8.43 13.48 -26.17
CA GLN A 233 9.45 14.51 -26.29
C GLN A 233 9.80 15.06 -24.91
N GLN A 234 11.00 15.63 -24.79
CA GLN A 234 11.50 16.20 -23.54
C GLN A 234 12.23 17.51 -23.78
N GLY A 235 12.21 18.39 -22.78
CA GLY A 235 13.08 19.56 -22.74
C GLY A 235 12.81 20.44 -21.54
N ARG A 236 13.83 21.16 -21.09
CA ARG A 236 13.77 21.98 -19.85
C ARG A 236 13.23 21.17 -18.66
N GLY A 237 13.62 19.89 -18.55
CA GLY A 237 13.15 18.97 -17.51
C GLY A 237 11.69 18.53 -17.62
N LEU A 238 10.92 18.94 -18.62
CA LEU A 238 9.53 18.52 -18.81
C LEU A 238 9.43 17.41 -19.85
N LEU A 239 8.45 16.52 -19.66
CA LEU A 239 7.99 15.57 -20.66
C LEU A 239 6.66 16.03 -21.26
N TRP A 240 6.55 15.89 -22.58
CA TRP A 240 5.29 16.09 -23.29
C TRP A 240 5.11 15.07 -24.41
N LEU A 241 3.87 14.87 -24.81
CA LEU A 241 3.49 14.13 -25.99
C LEU A 241 3.16 15.12 -27.11
N ASP A 242 3.94 15.08 -28.19
CA ASP A 242 3.60 15.75 -29.44
C ASP A 242 2.51 14.96 -30.15
N ALA A 243 1.27 15.42 -30.01
CA ALA A 243 0.10 14.64 -30.37
C ALA A 243 -0.12 14.57 -31.88
N GLU A 244 -0.45 13.38 -32.35
CA GLU A 244 -0.81 13.14 -33.74
C GLU A 244 -2.22 13.68 -34.01
N ALA A 245 -2.33 14.60 -34.98
CA ALA A 245 -3.61 15.19 -35.38
C ALA A 245 -4.66 14.10 -35.71
N GLY A 246 -5.88 14.28 -35.21
CA GLY A 246 -6.99 13.36 -35.44
C GLY A 246 -6.95 12.06 -34.61
N SER A 247 -5.94 11.85 -33.75
CA SER A 247 -5.86 10.65 -32.90
C SER A 247 -6.69 10.73 -31.62
N LEU A 248 -7.17 11.92 -31.24
CA LEU A 248 -7.88 12.16 -30.00
C LEU A 248 -9.29 11.57 -30.01
N SER A 249 -9.64 10.82 -28.98
CA SER A 249 -10.96 10.22 -28.81
C SER A 249 -11.35 10.08 -27.34
N LEU A 250 -12.65 9.95 -27.07
CA LEU A 250 -13.14 9.55 -25.74
C LEU A 250 -12.71 8.12 -25.43
N ALA A 251 -12.31 7.88 -24.20
CA ALA A 251 -11.88 6.58 -23.71
C ALA A 251 -12.67 6.17 -22.46
N ARG A 252 -12.49 4.92 -22.07
CA ARG A 252 -12.87 4.44 -20.74
C ARG A 252 -11.64 4.51 -19.84
N PRO A 253 -11.82 4.54 -18.50
CA PRO A 253 -10.72 4.26 -17.60
C PRO A 253 -10.02 2.97 -18.06
N PRO A 254 -8.68 2.95 -18.16
CA PRO A 254 -7.98 1.70 -18.37
C PRO A 254 -8.41 0.78 -17.22
N THR A 255 -8.73 -0.47 -17.55
CA THR A 255 -8.79 -1.50 -16.52
C THR A 255 -7.41 -1.51 -15.91
N GLU A 256 -7.28 -0.99 -14.68
CA GLU A 256 -6.07 -1.20 -13.92
C GLU A 256 -5.91 -2.72 -13.89
N THR A 257 -4.96 -3.25 -14.66
CA THR A 257 -4.19 -4.37 -14.17
C THR A 257 -3.49 -3.77 -12.97
N THR A 258 -4.21 -3.75 -11.84
CA THR A 258 -3.57 -3.78 -10.56
C THR A 258 -2.67 -4.99 -10.71
N THR A 259 -1.39 -4.76 -11.03
CA THR A 259 -0.39 -5.53 -10.33
C THR A 259 -0.79 -5.26 -8.90
N ALA A 260 -1.56 -6.19 -8.32
CA ALA A 260 -1.64 -6.32 -6.89
C ALA A 260 -0.21 -6.04 -6.45
N ASP A 261 -0.01 -5.07 -5.55
CA ASP A 261 1.20 -5.10 -4.74
C ASP A 261 1.31 -6.58 -4.37
N GLU A 262 2.22 -7.32 -5.03
CA GLU A 262 2.54 -8.64 -4.55
C GLU A 262 3.02 -8.28 -3.16
N PRO A 263 2.30 -8.69 -2.10
CA PRO A 263 2.74 -8.39 -0.76
C PRO A 263 4.19 -8.86 -0.75
N ILE A 264 5.10 -7.92 -0.44
CA ILE A 264 6.53 -8.14 -0.40
C ILE A 264 6.72 -9.55 0.15
N ARG A 265 7.14 -10.51 -0.69
CA ARG A 265 7.47 -11.84 -0.20
C ARG A 265 8.77 -11.65 0.56
N VAL A 266 8.64 -11.22 1.81
CA VAL A 266 9.66 -11.42 2.82
C VAL A 266 10.03 -12.89 2.68
N PRO A 267 11.31 -13.25 2.44
CA PRO A 267 11.71 -14.64 2.39
C PRO A 267 11.07 -15.33 3.59
N ALA A 268 10.28 -16.36 3.30
CA ALA A 268 9.33 -16.86 4.29
C ALA A 268 10.07 -17.17 5.58
N GLY A 269 9.61 -16.58 6.68
CA GLY A 269 10.19 -16.86 7.98
C GLY A 269 10.12 -18.36 8.28
N PRO A 270 10.87 -18.86 9.27
CA PRO A 270 10.74 -20.25 9.70
C PRO A 270 9.26 -20.56 9.97
N PRO A 271 8.79 -21.79 9.67
CA PRO A 271 7.41 -22.17 9.93
C PRO A 271 6.99 -21.86 11.38
N PRO A 272 5.71 -21.51 11.63
CA PRO A 272 5.24 -21.38 12.99
C PRO A 272 5.38 -22.72 13.73
N GLU A 273 5.71 -22.64 15.02
CA GLU A 273 5.86 -23.78 15.93
C GLU A 273 5.08 -23.52 17.21
N VAL A 274 4.59 -24.58 17.86
CA VAL A 274 4.08 -24.49 19.23
C VAL A 274 5.26 -24.43 20.18
N ILE A 275 5.39 -23.32 20.91
CA ILE A 275 6.51 -23.09 21.85
C ILE A 275 6.10 -23.28 23.31
N PHE A 276 4.81 -23.27 23.60
CA PHE A 276 4.28 -23.46 24.93
C PHE A 276 2.86 -23.99 24.89
N SER A 277 2.54 -24.88 25.82
CA SER A 277 1.16 -25.24 26.14
C SER A 277 0.95 -25.31 27.65
N ALA A 278 -0.25 -24.95 28.09
CA ALA A 278 -0.75 -25.20 29.43
C ALA A 278 -2.16 -25.78 29.29
N PRO A 279 -2.44 -27.02 29.74
CA PRO A 279 -1.51 -27.95 30.36
C PRO A 279 -0.33 -28.34 29.46
N THR A 280 0.72 -28.86 30.09
CA THR A 280 1.90 -29.44 29.43
C THR A 280 1.63 -30.87 28.98
N ALA A 281 2.45 -31.38 28.06
CA ALA A 281 2.32 -32.76 27.59
C ALA A 281 2.56 -33.75 28.74
N ASP A 282 1.71 -34.77 28.82
CA ASP A 282 1.69 -35.80 29.86
C ASP A 282 1.48 -35.27 31.28
N GLU A 283 1.00 -34.04 31.42
CA GLU A 283 0.60 -33.49 32.72
C GLU A 283 -0.53 -34.33 33.31
N THR A 284 -0.49 -34.54 34.63
CA THR A 284 -1.46 -35.35 35.35
C THR A 284 -2.16 -34.53 36.41
N ASP A 285 -3.31 -35.02 36.88
CA ASP A 285 -4.13 -34.34 37.89
C ASP A 285 -4.58 -32.93 37.47
N VAL A 286 -4.76 -32.71 36.16
CA VAL A 286 -5.22 -31.44 35.63
C VAL A 286 -6.68 -31.20 36.01
N SER A 287 -6.99 -30.01 36.50
CA SER A 287 -8.35 -29.62 36.91
C SER A 287 -9.38 -29.83 35.79
N MET A 288 -10.58 -30.31 36.14
CA MET A 288 -11.70 -30.49 35.22
C MET A 288 -12.23 -29.17 34.64
N THR A 289 -11.94 -28.03 35.26
CA THR A 289 -12.31 -26.70 34.78
C THR A 289 -11.14 -25.98 34.08
N THR A 290 -10.09 -26.72 33.72
CA THR A 290 -8.92 -26.16 33.04
C THR A 290 -9.29 -25.52 31.70
N THR A 291 -8.46 -24.60 31.25
CA THR A 291 -8.45 -24.09 29.88
C THR A 291 -7.17 -24.56 29.21
N VAL A 292 -7.21 -24.86 27.91
CA VAL A 292 -6.00 -25.18 27.16
C VAL A 292 -5.49 -23.91 26.50
N ARG A 293 -4.27 -23.50 26.84
CA ARG A 293 -3.57 -22.36 26.26
C ARG A 293 -2.40 -22.87 25.44
N ILE A 294 -2.31 -22.45 24.18
CA ILE A 294 -1.23 -22.82 23.27
C ILE A 294 -0.60 -21.53 22.72
N GLN A 295 0.72 -21.38 22.85
CA GLN A 295 1.45 -20.24 22.31
C GLN A 295 2.29 -20.65 21.12
N PHE A 296 2.23 -19.84 20.06
CA PHE A 296 2.99 -20.04 18.84
C PHE A 296 4.21 -19.13 18.77
N SER A 297 5.26 -19.57 18.07
CA SER A 297 6.45 -18.76 17.78
C SER A 297 6.15 -17.56 16.87
N ARG A 298 5.11 -17.66 16.03
CA ARG A 298 4.70 -16.65 15.03
C ARG A 298 3.18 -16.50 14.98
N ASP A 299 2.72 -15.47 14.27
CA ASP A 299 1.30 -15.18 14.11
C ASP A 299 0.64 -16.23 13.20
N ILE A 300 -0.55 -16.68 13.59
CA ILE A 300 -1.40 -17.65 12.87
C ILE A 300 -2.55 -16.92 12.22
N ASP A 301 -2.90 -17.31 10.99
CA ASP A 301 -4.14 -16.86 10.34
C ASP A 301 -5.35 -17.51 11.04
N PRO A 302 -6.17 -16.74 11.77
CA PRO A 302 -7.29 -17.28 12.56
C PRO A 302 -8.34 -17.97 11.70
N ALA A 303 -8.47 -17.60 10.42
CA ALA A 303 -9.42 -18.22 9.50
C ALA A 303 -9.09 -19.69 9.23
N THR A 304 -7.81 -20.07 9.35
CA THR A 304 -7.35 -21.44 9.09
C THR A 304 -7.52 -22.39 10.27
N LEU A 305 -7.75 -21.87 11.49
CA LEU A 305 -7.95 -22.67 12.70
C LEU A 305 -9.30 -23.42 12.71
N LYS A 306 -10.34 -22.82 12.10
CA LYS A 306 -11.68 -23.40 12.08
C LYS A 306 -11.67 -24.74 11.35
N GLY A 307 -12.15 -25.79 12.03
CA GLY A 307 -12.18 -27.15 11.49
C GLY A 307 -10.83 -27.90 11.55
N ARG A 308 -9.77 -27.28 12.07
CA ARG A 308 -8.43 -27.89 12.19
C ARG A 308 -7.95 -28.07 13.63
N ILE A 309 -8.79 -27.76 14.61
CA ILE A 309 -8.58 -28.08 16.02
C ILE A 309 -9.52 -29.24 16.35
N ARG A 310 -8.98 -30.35 16.85
CA ARG A 310 -9.78 -31.46 17.40
C ARG A 310 -9.49 -31.61 18.88
N VAL A 311 -10.53 -31.82 19.65
CA VAL A 311 -10.43 -32.14 21.07
C VAL A 311 -11.27 -33.38 21.36
N GLY A 312 -10.73 -34.33 22.11
CA GLY A 312 -11.45 -35.54 22.46
C GLY A 312 -10.76 -36.34 23.56
N TYR A 313 -11.53 -37.21 24.22
CA TYR A 313 -10.96 -38.16 25.17
C TYR A 313 -10.31 -39.33 24.45
N LEU A 314 -9.32 -39.93 25.10
CA LEU A 314 -8.66 -41.11 24.58
C LEU A 314 -9.64 -42.30 24.53
N GLN A 315 -9.95 -42.76 23.33
CA GLN A 315 -10.95 -43.82 23.10
C GLN A 315 -10.63 -45.14 23.82
N SER A 316 -9.34 -45.48 23.96
CA SER A 316 -8.92 -46.72 24.64
C SER A 316 -9.41 -46.79 26.09
N GLN A 317 -9.48 -45.66 26.79
CA GLN A 317 -9.96 -45.62 28.17
C GLN A 317 -11.46 -45.89 28.30
N SER A 318 -12.26 -45.52 27.29
CA SER A 318 -13.69 -45.87 27.25
C SER A 318 -13.88 -47.37 27.03
N VAL A 319 -13.05 -47.96 26.16
CA VAL A 319 -13.05 -49.41 25.89
C VAL A 319 -12.67 -50.19 27.14
N GLU A 320 -11.60 -49.80 27.84
CA GLU A 320 -11.15 -50.43 29.09
C GLU A 320 -12.20 -50.35 30.21
N ARG A 321 -13.00 -49.28 30.23
CA ARG A 321 -14.10 -49.08 31.19
C ARG A 321 -15.39 -49.80 30.79
N GLY A 322 -15.44 -50.47 29.64
CA GLY A 322 -16.64 -51.14 29.12
C GLY A 322 -17.74 -50.16 28.69
N GLU A 323 -17.39 -48.92 28.36
CA GLU A 323 -18.35 -47.89 27.96
C GLU A 323 -18.65 -47.99 26.46
N PRO A 324 -19.94 -47.93 26.06
CA PRO A 324 -20.32 -48.11 24.66
C PRO A 324 -19.94 -46.92 23.76
N VAL A 325 -19.71 -45.74 24.34
CA VAL A 325 -19.41 -44.49 23.61
C VAL A 325 -18.37 -43.69 24.39
N THR A 326 -17.38 -43.12 23.69
CA THR A 326 -16.44 -42.17 24.30
C THR A 326 -17.14 -40.82 24.47
N PRO A 327 -17.08 -40.19 25.65
CA PRO A 327 -17.66 -38.87 25.87
C PRO A 327 -17.11 -37.82 24.90
N THR A 328 -17.85 -36.73 24.71
CA THR A 328 -17.41 -35.58 23.90
C THR A 328 -16.96 -34.44 24.79
N ALA A 329 -15.98 -33.67 24.34
CA ALA A 329 -15.52 -32.45 24.98
C ALA A 329 -15.88 -31.26 24.09
N ASP A 330 -17.04 -30.65 24.33
CA ASP A 330 -17.49 -29.47 23.58
C ASP A 330 -16.63 -28.26 23.97
N PHE A 331 -16.07 -27.58 22.98
CA PHE A 331 -15.17 -26.45 23.20
C PHE A 331 -15.45 -25.28 22.26
N THR A 332 -14.99 -24.12 22.72
CA THR A 332 -14.83 -22.91 21.91
C THR A 332 -13.36 -22.52 21.93
N PHE A 333 -12.92 -21.78 20.91
CA PHE A 333 -11.56 -21.27 20.88
C PHE A 333 -11.53 -19.78 20.54
N GLN A 334 -10.53 -19.09 21.05
CA GLN A 334 -10.21 -17.72 20.72
C GLN A 334 -8.72 -17.61 20.42
N TYR A 335 -8.38 -16.91 19.34
CA TYR A 335 -6.99 -16.59 19.02
C TYR A 335 -6.70 -15.12 19.32
N ALA A 336 -5.72 -14.87 20.17
CA ALA A 336 -5.23 -13.55 20.52
C ALA A 336 -3.92 -13.27 19.78
N GLY A 337 -4.03 -12.67 18.58
CA GLY A 337 -2.89 -12.42 17.69
C GLY A 337 -1.76 -11.62 18.33
N ALA A 338 -2.08 -10.61 19.14
CA ALA A 338 -1.08 -9.77 19.84
C ALA A 338 -0.09 -10.59 20.69
N ASN A 339 -0.54 -11.71 21.26
CA ASN A 339 0.27 -12.56 22.13
C ASN A 339 0.60 -13.92 21.50
N ARG A 340 0.10 -14.20 20.28
CA ARG A 340 0.21 -15.48 19.57
C ARG A 340 -0.35 -16.65 20.35
N VAL A 341 -1.47 -16.43 21.05
CA VAL A 341 -2.07 -17.42 21.93
C VAL A 341 -3.40 -17.92 21.37
N LEU A 342 -3.56 -19.24 21.33
CA LEU A 342 -4.84 -19.92 21.17
C LEU A 342 -5.33 -20.40 22.54
N ASP A 343 -6.48 -19.89 22.96
CA ASP A 343 -7.17 -20.30 24.19
C ASP A 343 -8.37 -21.18 23.83
N LEU A 344 -8.46 -22.37 24.41
CA LEU A 344 -9.59 -23.29 24.30
C LEU A 344 -10.34 -23.31 25.64
N ARG A 345 -11.65 -23.12 25.57
CA ARG A 345 -12.56 -23.16 26.72
C ARG A 345 -13.63 -24.22 26.51
N PHE A 346 -13.85 -25.04 27.52
CA PHE A 346 -14.84 -26.12 27.49
C PHE A 346 -16.20 -25.63 27.97
N ALA A 347 -17.26 -26.09 27.30
CA ALA A 347 -18.63 -25.69 27.63
C ALA A 347 -19.12 -26.27 28.96
N LYS A 348 -18.56 -27.41 29.38
CA LYS A 348 -18.84 -28.11 30.64
C LYS A 348 -17.52 -28.56 31.27
N PRO A 349 -17.49 -28.80 32.60
CA PRO A 349 -16.36 -29.46 33.23
C PRO A 349 -16.01 -30.77 32.52
N LEU A 350 -14.71 -31.02 32.35
CA LEU A 350 -14.20 -32.21 31.68
C LEU A 350 -14.35 -33.46 32.56
N GLU A 351 -14.46 -34.63 31.91
CA GLU A 351 -14.56 -35.93 32.58
C GLU A 351 -13.32 -36.28 33.42
N ARG A 352 -13.52 -36.49 34.72
CA ARG A 352 -12.48 -36.92 35.66
C ARG A 352 -11.78 -38.20 35.22
N PHE A 353 -10.49 -38.32 35.58
CA PHE A 353 -9.68 -39.52 35.38
C PHE A 353 -9.62 -40.02 33.92
N ARG A 354 -9.75 -39.09 32.96
CA ARG A 354 -9.55 -39.35 31.54
C ARG A 354 -8.39 -38.56 30.99
N THR A 355 -7.80 -39.07 29.93
CA THR A 355 -6.83 -38.36 29.11
C THR A 355 -7.57 -37.56 28.05
N LEU A 356 -7.38 -36.25 28.06
CA LEU A 356 -7.83 -35.38 26.99
C LEU A 356 -6.71 -35.23 25.97
N LYS A 357 -7.07 -35.28 24.69
CA LYS A 357 -6.18 -35.08 23.55
C LYS A 357 -6.64 -33.86 22.75
N VAL A 358 -5.70 -32.99 22.43
CA VAL A 358 -5.90 -31.83 21.54
C VAL A 358 -4.97 -31.97 20.33
N ASP A 359 -5.55 -32.05 19.15
CA ASP A 359 -4.82 -32.11 17.89
C ASP A 359 -4.95 -30.79 17.12
N LEU A 360 -3.82 -30.23 16.73
CA LEU A 360 -3.71 -29.22 15.69
C LEU A 360 -3.41 -29.95 14.37
N LEU A 361 -4.37 -29.95 13.46
CA LEU A 361 -4.30 -30.69 12.21
C LEU A 361 -3.53 -29.92 11.13
N ASP A 362 -3.21 -30.65 10.06
CA ASP A 362 -2.54 -30.10 8.89
C ASP A 362 -3.35 -28.99 8.20
N GLY A 363 -2.64 -28.02 7.62
CA GLY A 363 -3.22 -26.86 6.91
C GLY A 363 -3.59 -25.66 7.78
N ILE A 364 -3.14 -25.60 9.04
CA ILE A 364 -3.10 -24.35 9.80
C ILE A 364 -1.94 -23.50 9.28
N LEU A 365 -2.19 -22.24 8.94
CA LEU A 365 -1.19 -21.37 8.31
C LEU A 365 -0.83 -20.19 9.20
N GLY A 366 0.43 -19.77 9.13
CA GLY A 366 0.87 -18.46 9.57
C GLY A 366 0.28 -17.35 8.70
N THR A 367 0.28 -16.12 9.19
CA THR A 367 -0.14 -14.94 8.39
C THR A 367 0.75 -14.70 7.17
N ASP A 368 1.93 -15.31 7.14
CA ASP A 368 2.90 -15.32 6.02
C ASP A 368 2.72 -16.55 5.09
N GLY A 369 1.70 -17.37 5.30
CA GLY A 369 1.35 -18.52 4.47
C GLY A 369 2.15 -19.80 4.77
N GLN A 370 3.07 -19.78 5.75
CA GLN A 370 3.81 -20.97 6.15
C GLN A 370 2.95 -21.93 6.98
N ALA A 371 3.07 -23.23 6.74
CA ALA A 371 2.27 -24.24 7.43
C ALA A 371 2.82 -24.55 8.83
N LEU A 372 1.92 -24.56 9.82
CA LEU A 372 2.20 -25.15 11.13
C LEU A 372 2.25 -26.68 10.98
N LYS A 373 3.31 -27.32 11.47
CA LYS A 373 3.36 -28.78 11.52
C LYS A 373 2.26 -29.32 12.44
N PRO A 374 1.58 -30.42 12.09
CA PRO A 374 0.62 -31.05 12.98
C PRO A 374 1.22 -31.31 14.34
N TRP A 375 0.45 -31.02 15.39
CA TRP A 375 0.92 -31.07 16.75
C TRP A 375 -0.16 -31.61 17.68
N THR A 376 0.27 -32.38 18.67
CA THR A 376 -0.63 -33.11 19.57
C THR A 376 -0.26 -32.80 21.01
N LEU A 377 -1.27 -32.47 21.81
CA LEU A 377 -1.20 -32.44 23.27
C LEU A 377 -2.03 -33.57 23.85
N ALA A 378 -1.49 -34.26 24.86
CA ALA A 378 -2.26 -35.16 25.70
C ALA A 378 -1.94 -34.86 27.17
N PHE A 379 -2.97 -34.86 28.03
CA PHE A 379 -2.83 -34.70 29.47
C PHE A 379 -3.96 -35.44 30.20
N ALA A 380 -3.72 -35.83 31.45
CA ALA A 380 -4.67 -36.58 32.28
C ALA A 380 -5.39 -35.67 33.29
N LEU A 381 -6.70 -35.81 33.34
CA LEU A 381 -7.58 -35.05 34.24
C LEU A 381 -7.61 -35.68 35.63
N GLY A 382 -7.61 -34.82 36.64
CA GLY A 382 -7.70 -35.16 38.04
C GLY A 382 -9.12 -35.49 38.51
N GLY A 383 -9.26 -35.56 39.83
CA GLY A 383 -10.52 -35.90 40.50
C GLY A 383 -11.25 -34.75 41.20
N ALA A 384 -10.64 -33.56 41.27
CA ALA A 384 -11.10 -32.42 42.07
C ALA A 384 -11.44 -31.18 41.23
#